data_AF-A0A538NQR0-F1
#
_entry.id   AF-A0A538NQR0-F1
#
_cell.length_a   1.000
_cell.length_b   1.000
_cell.length_c   1.000
_cell.angle_alpha   90.00
_cell.angle_beta   90.00
_cell.angle_gamma   90.00
#
_symmetry.space_group_name_H-M   'P 1'
#
loop_
_entity.id
_entity.type
_entity.pdbx_description
1 polymer ?
#
loop_
_entity_poly.entity_id
_entity_poly.type
_entity_poly.pdbx_seq_one_letter_code
_entity_poly.pdbx_strand_id
1 'polypeptide(L)'
;MAQKQAILEELDVRKRLRAVQTHVSAQLEVAQIQQKLQEDVKSQFSDAQRKAYLRGQLKAIQRELGEGDTGADEQVARLRTRLEEAKPPAEVMGQAERELKRLDIIPPASPEYSVIVSYVETIAELPWSKLSEDNLDLDKAQ
;
A
#
# COMPACT_ATOMS: atom_id res chain seq x y z
N MET A 1 -44.35 14.25 -3.52
CA MET A 1 -45.58 15.07 -3.56
C MET A 1 -46.84 14.21 -3.71
N ALA A 2 -46.87 13.24 -4.63
CA ALA A 2 -48.03 12.35 -4.82
C ALA A 2 -48.47 11.57 -3.56
N GLN A 3 -47.53 11.04 -2.75
CA GLN A 3 -47.88 10.31 -1.52
C GLN A 3 -48.49 11.21 -0.43
N LYS A 4 -47.99 12.44 -0.25
CA LYS A 4 -48.54 13.39 0.73
C LYS A 4 -49.96 13.81 0.34
N GLN A 5 -50.21 13.97 -0.96
CA GLN A 5 -51.51 14.31 -1.50
C GLN A 5 -52.52 13.15 -1.31
N ALA A 6 -52.12 11.90 -1.59
CA ALA A 6 -52.96 10.71 -1.37
C ALA A 6 -53.37 10.52 0.09
N ILE A 7 -52.50 10.87 1.04
CA ILE A 7 -52.81 10.85 2.48
C ILE A 7 -53.83 11.95 2.85
N LEU A 8 -53.72 13.13 2.24
CA LEU A 8 -54.63 14.26 2.48
C LEU A 8 -56.02 14.03 1.87
N GLU A 9 -56.10 13.27 0.78
CA GLU A 9 -57.34 12.92 0.09
C GLU A 9 -58.12 11.78 0.76
N GLU A 10 -57.50 11.03 1.68
CA GLU A 10 -58.18 9.99 2.45
C GLU A 10 -59.05 10.60 3.57
N LEU A 11 -60.37 10.43 3.43
CA LEU A 11 -61.38 10.93 4.35
C LEU A 11 -61.57 10.04 5.58
N ASP A 12 -61.27 8.74 5.48
CA ASP A 12 -61.31 7.82 6.62
C ASP A 12 -60.06 8.00 7.50
N VAL A 13 -60.28 8.59 8.68
CA VAL A 13 -59.24 8.86 9.67
C VAL A 13 -58.42 7.62 10.04
N ARG A 14 -59.03 6.43 10.12
CA ARG A 14 -58.31 5.20 10.49
C ARG A 14 -57.44 4.69 9.35
N LYS A 15 -57.87 4.84 8.11
CA LYS A 15 -57.05 4.49 6.94
C LYS A 15 -55.89 5.47 6.79
N ARG A 16 -56.15 6.77 6.95
CA ARG A 16 -55.14 7.81 6.91
C ARG A 16 -54.06 7.62 7.99
N LEU A 17 -54.46 7.31 9.22
CA LEU A 17 -53.52 7.05 10.32
C LEU A 17 -52.60 5.85 10.02
N ARG A 18 -53.16 4.75 9.49
CA ARG A 18 -52.37 3.57 9.11
C ARG A 18 -51.39 3.88 7.98
N ALA A 19 -51.82 4.60 6.95
CA ALA A 19 -50.95 5.01 5.86
C ALA A 19 -49.79 5.89 6.36
N VAL A 20 -50.08 6.89 7.21
CA VAL A 20 -49.05 7.74 7.82
C VAL A 20 -48.10 6.92 8.68
N GLN A 21 -48.61 5.99 9.49
CA GLN A 21 -47.79 5.13 10.33
C GLN A 21 -46.80 4.30 9.49
N THR A 22 -47.27 3.65 8.41
CA THR A 22 -46.39 2.90 7.51
C THR A 22 -45.30 3.77 6.90
N HIS A 23 -45.64 4.98 6.47
CA HIS A 23 -44.66 5.91 5.89
C HIS A 23 -43.63 6.39 6.92
N VAL A 24 -44.07 6.74 8.12
CA VAL A 24 -43.17 7.18 9.20
C VAL A 24 -42.25 6.04 9.63
N SER A 25 -42.77 4.81 9.74
CA SER A 25 -41.95 3.63 10.06
C SER A 25 -40.87 3.37 9.00
N ALA A 26 -41.21 3.45 7.72
CA ALA A 26 -40.22 3.31 6.64
C ALA A 26 -39.15 4.42 6.68
N GLN A 27 -39.54 5.66 6.99
CA GLN A 27 -38.56 6.75 7.15
C GLN A 27 -37.67 6.56 8.38
N LEU A 28 -38.21 6.00 9.46
CA LEU A 28 -37.47 5.72 10.67
C LEU A 28 -36.39 4.65 10.42
N GLU A 29 -36.71 3.58 9.69
CA GLU A 29 -35.73 2.56 9.30
C GLU A 29 -34.59 3.14 8.47
N VAL A 30 -34.90 3.99 7.48
CA VAL A 30 -33.88 4.66 6.67
C VAL A 30 -32.97 5.54 7.53
N ALA A 31 -33.55 6.31 8.46
CA ALA A 31 -32.78 7.17 9.36
C ALA A 31 -31.85 6.36 10.29
N GLN A 32 -32.31 5.22 10.80
CA GLN A 32 -31.50 4.32 11.63
C GLN A 32 -30.32 3.73 10.86
N ILE A 33 -30.53 3.32 9.61
CA ILE A 33 -29.46 2.82 8.74
C ILE A 33 -28.41 3.92 8.49
N GLN A 34 -28.85 5.14 8.19
CA GLN A 34 -27.95 6.28 7.98
C GLN A 34 -27.11 6.59 9.23
N GLN A 35 -27.73 6.57 10.40
CA GLN A 35 -27.04 6.81 11.67
C GLN A 35 -25.98 5.73 11.94
N LYS A 36 -26.32 4.46 11.74
CA LYS A 36 -25.38 3.34 11.89
C LYS A 36 -24.21 3.44 10.92
N LEU A 37 -24.47 3.76 9.65
CA LEU A 37 -23.43 3.99 8.66
C LEU A 37 -22.49 5.13 9.07
N GLN A 38 -23.05 6.21 9.62
CA GLN A 38 -22.27 7.36 10.07
C GLN A 38 -21.37 7.02 11.27
N GLU A 39 -21.86 6.19 12.21
CA GLU A 39 -21.05 5.66 13.32
C GLU A 39 -19.93 4.74 12.83
N ASP A 40 -20.23 3.82 11.91
CA ASP A 40 -19.25 2.89 11.33
C ASP A 40 -18.12 3.64 10.60
N VAL A 41 -18.45 4.62 9.76
CA VAL A 41 -17.46 5.45 9.05
C VAL A 41 -16.60 6.24 10.03
N LYS A 42 -17.21 6.80 11.08
CA LYS A 42 -16.48 7.57 12.11
C LYS A 42 -15.53 6.69 12.92
N SER A 43 -15.92 5.44 13.20
CA SER A 43 -15.08 4.46 13.89
C SER A 43 -13.85 4.08 13.06
N GLN A 44 -14.02 3.80 11.76
CA GLN A 44 -12.93 3.44 10.86
C GLN A 44 -11.95 4.60 10.65
N PHE A 45 -12.46 5.82 10.50
CA PHE A 45 -11.63 7.01 10.35
C PHE A 45 -10.80 7.29 11.62
N SER A 46 -11.39 7.10 12.80
CA SER A 46 -10.71 7.26 14.09
C SER A 46 -9.58 6.23 14.28
N ASP A 47 -9.82 4.97 13.92
CA ASP A 47 -8.80 3.91 14.01
C ASP A 47 -7.65 4.13 13.03
N ALA A 48 -7.93 4.59 11.80
CA ALA A 48 -6.90 4.94 10.83
C ALA A 48 -6.03 6.12 11.32
N GLN A 49 -6.65 7.17 11.86
CA GLN A 49 -5.94 8.29 12.50
C GLN A 49 -5.10 7.83 13.70
N ARG A 50 -5.65 6.97 14.56
CA ARG A 50 -4.92 6.41 15.72
C ARG A 50 -3.69 5.62 15.27
N LYS A 51 -3.83 4.75 14.26
CA LYS A 51 -2.70 3.97 13.70
C LYS A 51 -1.64 4.86 13.07
N ALA A 52 -2.03 5.90 12.33
CA ALA A 52 -1.10 6.84 11.72
C ALA A 52 -0.30 7.63 12.78
N TYR A 53 -0.98 8.07 13.84
CA TYR A 53 -0.36 8.75 14.97
C TYR A 53 0.64 7.85 15.71
N LEU A 54 0.27 6.60 16.02
CA LEU A 54 1.14 5.63 16.66
C LEU A 54 2.38 5.29 15.82
N ARG A 55 2.24 5.17 14.49
CA ARG A 55 3.37 5.00 13.57
C ARG A 55 4.31 6.20 13.57
N GLY A 56 3.76 7.42 13.62
CA GLY A 56 4.54 8.65 13.74
C GLY A 56 5.34 8.70 15.03
N GLN A 57 4.73 8.31 16.16
CA GLN A 57 5.41 8.20 17.44
C GLN A 57 6.52 7.14 17.42
N LEU A 58 6.27 5.95 16.88
CA LEU A 58 7.29 4.90 16.71
C LEU A 58 8.50 5.41 15.91
N LYS A 59 8.25 6.14 14.81
CA LYS A 59 9.31 6.69 13.96
C LYS A 59 10.11 7.80 14.67
N ALA A 60 9.46 8.58 15.54
CA ALA A 60 10.14 9.56 16.38
C ALA A 60 11.00 8.89 17.46
N ILE A 61 10.47 7.84 18.12
CA ILE A 61 11.21 7.05 19.13
C ILE A 61 12.45 6.38 18.52
N GLN A 62 12.31 5.74 17.35
CA GLN A 62 13.44 5.13 16.62
C GLN A 62 14.54 6.14 16.29
N ARG A 63 14.15 7.38 15.98
CA ARG A 63 15.09 8.46 15.70
C ARG A 63 15.80 8.97 16.97
N GLU A 64 15.09 9.06 18.08
CA GLU A 64 15.68 9.45 19.38
C GLU A 64 16.60 8.37 19.97
N LEU A 65 16.30 7.09 19.71
CA LEU A 65 17.12 5.95 20.14
C LEU A 65 18.39 5.76 19.29
N GLY A 66 18.59 6.55 18.21
CA GLY A 66 19.71 6.38 17.29
C GLY A 66 19.59 5.15 16.39
N GLU A 67 18.45 4.45 16.42
CA GLU A 67 18.15 3.28 15.57
C GLU A 67 17.73 3.67 14.15
N GLY A 68 17.71 4.97 13.82
CA GLY A 68 17.49 5.47 12.45
C GLY A 68 18.63 5.15 11.47
N ASP A 69 19.67 4.46 11.92
CA ASP A 69 20.80 3.95 11.14
C ASP A 69 20.79 2.41 11.18
N THR A 70 19.69 1.81 10.73
CA THR A 70 19.62 0.35 10.64
C THR A 70 20.61 -0.12 9.59
N GLY A 71 21.44 -1.14 9.88
CA GLY A 71 22.38 -1.70 8.90
C GLY A 71 21.71 -2.18 7.59
N ALA A 72 20.39 -2.34 7.61
CA ALA A 72 19.55 -2.59 6.43
C ALA A 72 19.54 -1.39 5.44
N ASP A 73 19.43 -0.15 5.94
CA ASP A 73 19.45 1.05 5.08
C ASP A 73 20.84 1.24 4.46
N GLU A 74 21.90 1.01 5.25
CA GLU A 74 23.27 1.07 4.75
C GLU A 74 23.56 -0.04 3.71
N GLN A 75 22.98 -1.24 3.90
CA GLN A 75 23.06 -2.33 2.92
C GLN A 75 22.34 -1.98 1.61
N VAL A 76 21.13 -1.43 1.68
CA VAL A 76 20.38 -0.98 0.50
C VAL A 76 21.13 0.13 -0.25
N ALA A 77 21.72 1.08 0.48
CA ALA A 77 22.55 2.13 -0.12
C ALA A 77 23.77 1.57 -0.84
N ARG A 78 24.51 0.63 -0.22
CA ARG A 78 25.64 -0.06 -0.85
C ARG A 78 25.24 -0.81 -2.13
N LEU A 79 24.11 -1.50 -2.13
CA LEU A 79 23.61 -2.22 -3.30
C LEU A 79 23.25 -1.28 -4.45
N ARG A 80 22.62 -0.13 -4.14
CA ARG A 80 22.31 0.89 -5.15
C ARG A 80 23.59 1.41 -5.83
N THR A 81 24.62 1.74 -5.05
CA THR A 81 25.92 2.17 -5.61
C THR A 81 26.53 1.12 -6.51
N ARG A 82 26.58 -0.16 -6.09
CA ARG A 82 27.12 -1.26 -6.91
C ARG A 82 26.35 -1.43 -8.23
N LEU A 83 25.03 -1.27 -8.21
CA LEU A 83 24.18 -1.33 -9.41
C LEU A 83 24.49 -0.22 -10.40
N GLU A 84 24.66 1.01 -9.92
CA GLU A 84 25.03 2.16 -10.74
C GLU A 84 26.41 1.98 -11.38
N GLU A 85 27.38 1.42 -10.65
CA GLU A 85 28.72 1.10 -11.16
C GLU A 85 28.71 -0.02 -12.21
N ALA A 86 27.85 -1.03 -12.04
CA ALA A 86 27.74 -2.15 -12.97
C ALA A 86 27.19 -1.71 -14.35
N LYS A 87 26.43 -0.61 -14.40
CA LYS A 87 25.81 -0.04 -15.61
C LYS A 87 25.00 -1.06 -16.43
N PRO A 88 24.01 -1.74 -15.82
CA PRO A 88 23.13 -2.64 -16.53
C PRO A 88 22.25 -1.88 -17.56
N PRO A 89 21.67 -2.58 -18.55
CA PRO A 89 20.65 -2.02 -19.43
C PRO A 89 19.48 -1.40 -18.66
N ALA A 90 18.84 -0.38 -19.25
CA ALA A 90 17.78 0.39 -18.59
C ALA A 90 16.62 -0.47 -18.05
N GLU A 91 16.24 -1.53 -18.77
CA GLU A 91 15.19 -2.46 -18.33
C GLU A 91 15.56 -3.19 -17.03
N VAL A 92 16.82 -3.63 -16.93
CA VAL A 92 17.35 -4.33 -15.76
C VAL A 92 17.50 -3.38 -14.59
N MET A 93 18.00 -2.15 -14.82
CA MET A 93 18.07 -1.11 -13.79
C MET A 93 16.68 -0.81 -13.21
N GLY A 94 15.68 -0.62 -14.08
CA GLY A 94 14.31 -0.36 -13.64
C GLY A 94 13.69 -1.53 -12.86
N GLN A 95 14.10 -2.77 -13.13
CA GLN A 95 13.68 -3.92 -12.31
C GLN A 95 14.40 -3.98 -10.97
N ALA A 96 15.71 -3.77 -10.94
CA ALA A 96 16.50 -3.75 -9.71
C ALA A 96 16.06 -2.62 -8.75
N GLU A 97 15.75 -1.43 -9.26
CA GLU A 97 15.21 -0.33 -8.44
C GLU A 97 13.85 -0.64 -7.83
N ARG A 98 12.98 -1.36 -8.56
CA ARG A 98 11.68 -1.79 -8.05
C ARG A 98 11.84 -2.76 -6.88
N GLU A 99 12.77 -3.70 -7.00
CA GLU A 99 13.07 -4.64 -5.92
C GLU A 99 13.73 -3.94 -4.72
N LEU A 100 14.66 -3.01 -4.94
CA LEU A 100 15.24 -2.19 -3.87
C LEU A 100 14.17 -1.41 -3.09
N LYS A 101 13.19 -0.81 -3.77
CA LYS A 101 12.06 -0.12 -3.09
C LYS A 101 11.18 -1.06 -2.26
N ARG A 102 11.15 -2.35 -2.57
CA ARG A 102 10.39 -3.34 -1.77
C ARG A 102 11.09 -3.61 -0.43
N LEU A 103 12.42 -3.48 -0.37
CA LEU A 103 13.18 -3.64 0.87
C LEU A 103 12.84 -2.58 1.93
N ASP A 104 12.36 -1.40 1.53
CA ASP A 104 11.90 -0.34 2.45
C ASP A 104 10.63 -0.74 3.24
N ILE A 105 9.86 -1.71 2.71
CA ILE A 105 8.56 -2.13 3.26
C ILE A 105 8.69 -3.47 3.98
N ILE A 106 9.57 -4.36 3.48
CA ILE A 106 9.74 -5.71 4.00
C ILE A 106 10.65 -5.67 5.23
N PRO A 107 10.23 -6.22 6.39
CA PRO A 107 11.09 -6.30 7.56
C PRO A 107 12.37 -7.11 7.26
N PRO A 108 13.55 -6.68 7.74
CA PRO A 108 14.82 -7.39 7.52
C PRO A 108 14.84 -8.84 8.03
N ALA A 109 13.98 -9.18 9.00
CA ALA A 109 13.84 -10.54 9.52
C ALA A 109 13.03 -11.48 8.59
N SER A 110 12.42 -10.95 7.52
CA SER A 110 11.66 -11.75 6.56
C SER A 110 12.60 -12.57 5.66
N PRO A 111 12.30 -13.86 5.41
CA PRO A 111 13.01 -14.64 4.39
C PRO A 111 12.95 -14.00 3.00
N GLU A 112 11.93 -13.20 2.71
CA GLU A 112 11.81 -12.48 1.43
C GLU A 112 12.86 -11.38 1.29
N TYR A 113 13.29 -10.78 2.40
CA TYR A 113 14.30 -9.72 2.40
C TYR A 113 15.65 -10.25 1.89
N SER A 114 16.10 -11.39 2.41
CA SER A 114 17.36 -12.00 2.00
C SER A 114 17.33 -12.45 0.53
N VAL A 115 16.20 -12.97 0.05
CA VAL A 115 16.04 -13.36 -1.36
C VAL A 115 16.17 -12.15 -2.29
N ILE A 116 15.53 -11.04 -1.95
CA ILE A 116 15.60 -9.82 -2.77
C ILE A 116 17.02 -9.24 -2.75
N VAL A 117 17.67 -9.20 -1.59
CA VAL A 117 19.07 -8.77 -1.47
C VAL A 117 19.98 -9.61 -2.38
N SER A 118 19.92 -10.94 -2.27
CA SER A 118 20.77 -11.83 -3.08
C SER A 118 20.50 -11.70 -4.58
N TYR A 119 19.24 -11.47 -4.98
CA TYR A 119 18.89 -11.22 -6.37
C TYR A 119 19.54 -9.94 -6.90
N VAL A 120 19.42 -8.84 -6.15
CA VAL A 120 19.99 -7.53 -6.50
C VAL A 120 21.52 -7.60 -6.51
N GLU A 121 22.14 -8.32 -5.56
CA GLU A 121 23.58 -8.57 -5.54
C GLU A 121 24.06 -9.30 -6.80
N THR A 122 23.36 -10.37 -7.18
CA THR A 122 23.69 -11.13 -8.39
C THR A 122 23.67 -10.24 -9.63
N ILE A 123 22.65 -9.37 -9.76
CA ILE A 123 22.57 -8.42 -10.88
C ILE A 123 23.74 -7.45 -10.88
N ALA A 124 24.14 -6.94 -9.71
CA ALA A 124 25.24 -6.00 -9.58
C ALA A 124 26.61 -6.64 -9.87
N GLU A 125 26.74 -7.95 -9.73
CA GLU A 125 27.99 -8.69 -10.00
C GLU A 125 28.17 -9.09 -11.46
N LEU A 126 27.10 -9.07 -12.26
CA LEU A 126 27.18 -9.42 -13.66
C LEU A 126 28.02 -8.39 -14.46
N PRO A 127 28.88 -8.87 -15.39
CA PRO A 127 29.78 -8.01 -16.17
C PRO A 127 29.06 -7.32 -17.34
N TRP A 128 28.03 -6.49 -17.06
CA TRP A 128 27.21 -5.83 -18.10
C TRP A 128 28.01 -5.00 -19.10
N SER A 129 29.12 -4.41 -18.65
CA SER A 129 29.97 -3.50 -19.42
C SER A 129 31.39 -4.05 -19.67
N LYS A 130 31.67 -5.30 -19.30
CA LYS A 130 32.97 -5.95 -19.51
C LYS A 130 32.85 -7.04 -20.55
N LEU A 131 33.56 -6.88 -21.66
CA LEU A 131 33.69 -7.86 -22.73
C LEU A 131 35.14 -8.36 -22.74
N SER A 132 35.35 -9.65 -22.98
CA SER A 132 36.68 -10.18 -23.29
C SER A 132 37.05 -9.86 -24.74
N GLU A 133 38.33 -9.69 -25.03
CA GLU A 133 38.80 -9.67 -26.42
C GLU A 133 38.58 -11.05 -27.04
N ASP A 134 37.93 -11.06 -28.20
CA ASP A 134 37.67 -12.28 -28.96
C ASP A 134 38.94 -12.71 -29.71
N ASN A 135 39.27 -14.00 -29.67
CA ASN A 135 40.41 -14.55 -30.36
C ASN A 135 39.94 -15.33 -31.59
N LEU A 136 39.88 -14.64 -32.72
CA LEU A 136 39.42 -15.15 -34.02
C LEU A 136 40.50 -15.96 -34.78
N ASP A 137 41.42 -16.59 -34.07
CA ASP A 137 42.48 -17.43 -34.65
C ASP A 137 41.95 -18.85 -34.90
N LEU A 138 41.60 -19.13 -36.17
CA LEU A 138 41.08 -20.43 -36.63
C LEU A 138 42.08 -21.57 -36.39
N ASP A 139 43.39 -21.30 -36.34
CA ASP A 139 44.42 -22.32 -36.09
C ASP A 139 44.49 -22.72 -34.61
N LYS A 140 43.91 -21.92 -33.71
CA LYS A 140 43.80 -22.19 -32.27
C LYS A 140 42.40 -22.66 -31.84
N ALA A 141 41.46 -22.77 -32.77
CA ALA A 141 40.12 -23.27 -32.50
C ALA A 141 40.13 -24.80 -32.35
N GLN A 142 40.19 -25.29 -31.10
CA GLN A 142 39.84 -26.66 -30.72
C GLN A 142 38.47 -26.72 -30.08
#